data_AF-A0A7J3D5M7-F1
#
_entry.id   AF-A0A7J3D5M7-F1
#
_cell.length_a   1.000
_cell.length_b   1.000
_cell.length_c   1.000
_cell.angle_alpha   90.00
_cell.angle_beta   90.00
_cell.angle_gamma   90.00
#
_symmetry.space_group_name_H-M   'P 1'
#
loop_
_entity.id
_entity.type
_entity.pdbx_description
1 polymer ?
#
loop_
_entity_poly.entity_id
_entity_poly.type
_entity_poly.pdbx_seq_one_letter_code
_entity_poly.pdbx_strand_id
1 'polypeptide(L)'
;AAIVSLAPLAKAGLVEKDVIVDAKIGSSGAGGKPSLSTHFSERFGVVRVYKPVAHRHTAEIEQELNYVSGRSVQIGMTAHAVNMVRGILTTSHVMTSSKPEIATVWKAYRSMYKEEPFVRFIMDKKGLYKYPDPKIAIGSNFADVGFEVDPYFNRIVVFGAIDNLIKGAAGNGVQSMNLMFGFDEKEGLNFPALHPV
;
A
#
# COMPACT_ATOMS: atom_id res chain seq x y z
N ALA A 1 2.29 -0.66 2.63
CA ALA A 1 1.31 -0.41 1.54
C ALA A 1 0.56 -1.68 1.18
N ALA A 2 1.23 -2.68 0.57
CA ALA A 2 0.59 -3.93 0.14
C ALA A 2 -0.20 -4.64 1.26
N ILE A 3 0.42 -4.83 2.44
CA ILE A 3 -0.23 -5.46 3.60
C ILE A 3 -1.52 -4.74 3.97
N VAL A 4 -1.47 -3.43 4.25
CA VAL A 4 -2.65 -2.63 4.62
C VAL A 4 -3.73 -2.66 3.54
N SER A 5 -3.37 -2.68 2.26
CA SER A 5 -4.38 -2.77 1.20
C SER A 5 -4.98 -4.19 1.06
N LEU A 6 -4.22 -5.26 1.31
CA LEU A 6 -4.65 -6.64 1.06
C LEU A 6 -5.26 -7.32 2.29
N ALA A 7 -4.90 -6.89 3.49
CA ALA A 7 -5.30 -7.54 4.75
C ALA A 7 -6.82 -7.70 4.92
N PRO A 8 -7.69 -6.74 4.51
CA PRO A 8 -9.13 -6.95 4.58
C PRO A 8 -9.61 -8.14 3.73
N LEU A 9 -9.05 -8.30 2.53
CA LEU A 9 -9.41 -9.39 1.63
C LEU A 9 -8.87 -10.73 2.14
N ALA A 10 -7.64 -10.75 2.64
CA ALA A 10 -7.04 -11.93 3.25
C ALA A 10 -7.86 -12.40 4.46
N LYS A 11 -8.20 -11.48 5.37
CA LYS A 11 -9.03 -11.77 6.56
C LYS A 11 -10.44 -12.27 6.21
N ALA A 12 -11.03 -11.73 5.14
CA ALA A 12 -12.33 -12.17 4.64
C ALA A 12 -12.27 -13.49 3.83
N GLY A 13 -11.08 -14.06 3.63
CA GLY A 13 -10.89 -15.27 2.84
C GLY A 13 -11.10 -15.09 1.33
N LEU A 14 -11.02 -13.85 0.84
CA LEU A 14 -11.20 -13.48 -0.58
C LEU A 14 -9.91 -13.61 -1.40
N VAL A 15 -8.78 -13.89 -0.75
CA VAL A 15 -7.53 -14.24 -1.42
C VAL A 15 -7.50 -15.76 -1.57
N GLU A 16 -8.10 -16.26 -2.64
CA GLU A 16 -8.23 -17.70 -2.94
C GLU A 16 -7.04 -18.25 -3.73
N LYS A 17 -6.37 -17.38 -4.48
CA LYS A 17 -5.29 -17.70 -5.42
C LYS A 17 -4.13 -16.71 -5.24
N ASP A 18 -3.10 -16.92 -6.04
CA ASP A 18 -1.92 -16.06 -6.10
C ASP A 18 -2.29 -14.58 -6.31
N VAL A 19 -1.58 -13.72 -5.60
CA VAL A 19 -1.72 -12.27 -5.70
C VAL A 19 -0.48 -11.69 -6.35
N ILE A 20 -0.68 -10.85 -7.36
CA ILE A 20 0.40 -10.13 -8.02
C ILE A 20 0.43 -8.71 -7.49
N VAL A 21 1.56 -8.27 -6.94
CA VAL A 21 1.78 -6.91 -6.42
C VAL A 21 2.76 -6.17 -7.32
N ASP A 22 2.30 -5.08 -7.94
CA ASP A 22 3.15 -4.14 -8.66
C ASP A 22 3.34 -2.86 -7.81
N ALA A 23 4.56 -2.63 -7.33
CA ALA A 23 4.90 -1.53 -6.45
C ALA A 23 5.70 -0.44 -7.17
N LYS A 24 5.23 0.80 -7.16
CA LYS A 24 5.94 1.98 -7.65
C LYS A 24 6.50 2.73 -6.45
N ILE A 25 7.81 2.96 -6.44
CA ILE A 25 8.56 3.37 -5.25
C ILE A 25 9.37 4.64 -5.53
N GLY A 26 9.29 5.61 -4.63
CA GLY A 26 10.10 6.82 -4.67
C GLY A 26 11.58 6.56 -4.39
N SER A 27 12.46 7.45 -4.85
CA SER A 27 13.91 7.30 -4.74
C SER A 27 14.41 7.25 -3.29
N SER A 28 13.72 7.91 -2.36
CA SER A 28 14.07 7.89 -0.93
C SER A 28 14.00 6.50 -0.30
N GLY A 29 13.25 5.56 -0.88
CA GLY A 29 13.23 4.17 -0.44
C GLY A 29 14.56 3.43 -0.61
N ALA A 30 15.48 3.94 -1.45
CA ALA A 30 16.83 3.39 -1.61
C ALA A 30 17.82 3.89 -0.54
N GLY A 31 17.40 4.81 0.33
CA GLY A 31 18.26 5.44 1.34
C GLY A 31 19.05 6.64 0.82
N GLY A 32 19.82 7.28 1.71
CA GLY A 32 20.56 8.51 1.42
C GLY A 32 21.97 8.33 0.87
N LYS A 33 22.46 7.09 0.70
CA LYS A 33 23.81 6.82 0.19
C LYS A 33 23.83 6.94 -1.35
N PRO A 34 24.69 7.80 -1.93
CA PRO A 34 24.79 7.92 -3.38
C PRO A 34 25.27 6.61 -4.05
N SER A 35 24.80 6.38 -5.27
CA SER A 35 25.28 5.38 -6.21
C SER A 35 25.14 5.92 -7.64
N LEU A 36 25.72 5.23 -8.62
CA LEU A 36 25.51 5.58 -10.03
C LEU A 36 24.01 5.65 -10.38
N SER A 37 23.22 4.70 -9.89
CA SER A 37 21.77 4.63 -10.12
C SER A 37 20.95 5.76 -9.47
N THR A 38 21.52 6.48 -8.50
CA THR A 38 20.87 7.63 -7.84
C THR A 38 21.40 8.96 -8.35
N HIS A 39 22.39 8.97 -9.25
CA HIS A 39 22.85 10.19 -9.90
C HIS A 39 21.69 10.85 -10.64
N PHE A 40 21.55 12.17 -10.55
CA PHE A 40 20.37 12.88 -11.07
C PHE A 40 20.10 12.54 -12.54
N SER A 41 21.13 12.61 -13.40
CA SER A 41 21.01 12.28 -14.83
C SER A 41 20.56 10.84 -15.11
N GLU A 42 20.84 9.91 -14.20
CA GLU A 42 20.45 8.49 -14.32
C GLU A 42 19.07 8.20 -13.72
N ARG A 43 18.59 9.07 -12.83
CA ARG A 43 17.39 8.86 -12.01
C ARG A 43 16.21 9.71 -12.46
N PHE A 44 16.45 10.91 -12.96
CA PHE A 44 15.40 11.82 -13.39
C PHE A 44 14.64 11.24 -14.58
N GLY A 45 13.31 11.30 -14.54
CA GLY A 45 12.44 10.73 -15.58
C GLY A 45 12.32 9.21 -15.56
N VAL A 46 12.90 8.52 -14.58
CA VAL A 46 12.95 7.05 -14.59
C VAL A 46 11.58 6.39 -14.38
N VAL A 47 11.36 5.30 -15.13
CA VAL A 47 10.46 4.20 -14.79
C VAL A 47 11.28 2.91 -14.96
N ARG A 48 11.88 2.41 -13.88
CA ARG A 48 12.86 1.32 -13.93
C ARG A 48 12.36 0.13 -13.13
N VAL A 49 12.41 -1.05 -13.74
CA VAL A 49 12.27 -2.32 -13.02
C VAL A 49 13.45 -2.43 -12.06
N TYR A 50 13.19 -2.31 -10.76
CA TYR A 50 14.22 -2.35 -9.72
C TYR A 50 14.47 -3.78 -9.26
N LYS A 51 13.38 -4.50 -8.96
CA LYS A 51 13.45 -5.88 -8.49
C LYS A 51 12.20 -6.63 -8.97
N PRO A 52 12.31 -7.40 -10.07
CA PRO A 52 11.15 -8.06 -10.66
C PRO A 52 10.69 -9.32 -9.91
N VAL A 53 11.60 -9.97 -9.18
CA VAL A 53 11.33 -11.16 -8.37
C VAL A 53 12.25 -11.17 -7.14
N ALA A 54 11.92 -12.01 -6.15
CA ALA A 54 12.72 -12.20 -4.93
C ALA A 54 13.02 -10.87 -4.21
N HIS A 55 11.99 -10.01 -4.09
CA HIS A 55 12.08 -8.83 -3.25
C HIS A 55 11.95 -9.25 -1.78
N ARG A 56 12.81 -8.72 -0.90
CA ARG A 56 12.86 -9.13 0.52
C ARG A 56 11.52 -8.94 1.25
N HIS A 57 10.76 -7.90 0.92
CA HIS A 57 9.44 -7.64 1.51
C HIS A 57 8.35 -8.60 1.04
N THR A 58 8.59 -9.47 0.05
CA THR A 58 7.60 -10.50 -0.31
C THR A 58 7.30 -11.41 0.88
N ALA A 59 8.33 -11.85 1.61
CA ALA A 59 8.18 -12.69 2.78
C ALA A 59 7.42 -11.98 3.92
N GLU A 60 7.62 -10.67 4.11
CA GLU A 60 6.89 -9.87 5.10
C GLU A 60 5.40 -9.77 4.74
N ILE A 61 5.09 -9.53 3.45
CA ILE A 61 3.70 -9.48 2.99
C ILE A 61 3.02 -10.83 3.22
N GLU A 62 3.65 -11.93 2.83
CA GLU A 62 3.11 -13.28 3.05
C GLU A 62 2.94 -13.58 4.54
N GLN A 63 3.92 -13.27 5.39
CA GLN A 63 3.84 -13.46 6.83
C GLN A 63 2.60 -12.78 7.43
N GLU A 64 2.41 -11.49 7.16
CA GLU A 64 1.32 -10.71 7.77
C GLU A 64 -0.05 -11.10 7.20
N LEU A 65 -0.13 -11.41 5.90
CA LEU A 65 -1.38 -11.89 5.30
C LEU A 65 -1.74 -13.30 5.78
N ASN A 66 -0.75 -14.16 6.02
CA ASN A 66 -0.98 -15.48 6.60
C ASN A 66 -1.45 -15.37 8.04
N TYR A 67 -0.84 -14.48 8.82
CA TYR A 67 -1.22 -14.20 10.20
C TYR A 67 -2.68 -13.73 10.30
N VAL A 68 -3.09 -12.77 9.48
CA VAL A 68 -4.46 -12.22 9.55
C VAL A 68 -5.53 -13.15 8.98
N SER A 69 -5.18 -14.01 8.01
CA SER A 69 -6.13 -14.90 7.33
C SER A 69 -6.19 -16.31 7.93
N GLY A 70 -5.16 -16.74 8.66
CA GLY A 70 -4.99 -18.12 9.10
C GLY A 70 -4.77 -19.12 7.94
N ARG A 71 -4.40 -18.63 6.75
CA ARG A 71 -4.20 -19.42 5.52
C ARG A 71 -2.86 -19.08 4.87
N SER A 72 -2.38 -19.95 3.99
CA SER A 72 -1.20 -19.65 3.17
C SER A 72 -1.59 -18.79 1.97
N VAL A 73 -0.97 -17.62 1.85
CA VAL A 73 -1.09 -16.67 0.73
C VAL A 73 0.24 -16.62 0.01
N GLN A 74 0.22 -16.72 -1.32
CA GLN A 74 1.41 -16.58 -2.17
C GLN A 74 1.40 -15.22 -2.89
N ILE A 75 2.55 -14.54 -2.87
CA ILE A 75 2.71 -13.19 -3.39
C ILE A 75 3.79 -13.15 -4.48
N GLY A 76 3.38 -12.81 -5.70
CA GLY A 76 4.31 -12.40 -6.76
C GLY A 76 4.50 -10.89 -6.71
N MET A 77 5.68 -10.38 -6.36
CA MET A 77 5.94 -8.93 -6.26
C MET A 77 6.98 -8.44 -7.26
N THR A 78 6.61 -7.40 -8.01
CA THR A 78 7.50 -6.62 -8.87
C THR A 78 7.62 -5.20 -8.32
N ALA A 79 8.85 -4.73 -8.12
CA ALA A 79 9.14 -3.38 -7.67
C ALA A 79 9.70 -2.51 -8.82
N HIS A 80 9.06 -1.39 -9.06
CA HIS A 80 9.46 -0.33 -9.98
C HIS A 80 9.93 0.90 -9.22
N ALA A 81 11.10 1.41 -9.57
CA ALA A 81 11.55 2.72 -9.13
C ALA A 81 11.06 3.78 -10.12
N VAL A 82 10.37 4.80 -9.63
CA VAL A 82 9.79 5.86 -10.47
C VAL A 82 10.34 7.24 -10.12
N ASN A 83 10.10 8.22 -10.98
CA ASN A 83 10.55 9.61 -10.81
C ASN A 83 9.73 10.40 -9.77
N MET A 84 9.76 9.93 -8.52
CA MET A 84 9.24 10.64 -7.35
C MET A 84 10.24 10.47 -6.20
N VAL A 85 10.34 11.46 -5.31
CA VAL A 85 11.26 11.38 -4.17
C VAL A 85 10.67 10.51 -3.06
N ARG A 86 9.44 10.81 -2.64
CA ARG A 86 8.68 10.07 -1.63
C ARG A 86 7.42 9.46 -2.25
N GLY A 87 6.87 8.49 -1.54
CA GLY A 87 5.65 7.80 -1.92
C GLY A 87 5.90 6.32 -2.25
N ILE A 88 4.89 5.50 -1.99
CA ILE A 88 4.72 4.16 -2.56
C ILE A 88 3.30 4.04 -3.06
N LEU A 89 3.12 3.54 -4.28
CA LEU A 89 1.85 3.05 -4.80
C LEU A 89 1.96 1.55 -5.06
N THR A 90 1.11 0.75 -4.44
CA THR A 90 0.94 -0.67 -4.78
C THR A 90 -0.35 -0.87 -5.55
N THR A 91 -0.25 -1.53 -6.70
CA THR A 91 -1.38 -2.06 -7.47
C THR A 91 -1.32 -3.58 -7.37
N SER A 92 -2.28 -4.18 -6.70
CA SER A 92 -2.32 -5.62 -6.48
C SER A 92 -3.48 -6.24 -7.24
N HIS A 93 -3.24 -7.36 -7.90
CA HIS A 93 -4.25 -8.14 -8.58
C HIS A 93 -4.52 -9.40 -7.77
N VAL A 94 -5.73 -9.49 -7.21
CA VAL A 94 -6.21 -10.66 -6.47
C VAL A 94 -7.12 -11.45 -7.40
N MET A 95 -6.66 -12.60 -7.85
CA MET A 95 -7.44 -13.47 -8.74
C MET A 95 -8.50 -14.22 -7.93
N THR A 96 -9.72 -14.32 -8.47
CA THR A 96 -10.84 -15.01 -7.81
C THR A 96 -11.32 -16.19 -8.64
N SER A 97 -11.86 -17.23 -8.00
CA SER A 97 -12.40 -18.39 -8.72
C SER A 97 -13.77 -18.11 -9.34
N SER A 98 -14.51 -17.17 -8.76
CA SER A 98 -15.81 -16.70 -9.25
C SER A 98 -15.87 -15.18 -9.31
N LYS A 99 -16.92 -14.65 -9.95
CA LYS A 99 -17.17 -13.21 -10.03
C LYS A 99 -17.23 -12.60 -8.61
N PRO A 100 -16.35 -11.63 -8.28
CA PRO A 100 -16.38 -11.02 -6.96
C PRO A 100 -17.64 -10.16 -6.79
N GLU A 101 -18.28 -10.24 -5.63
CA GLU A 101 -19.38 -9.35 -5.29
C GLU A 101 -18.84 -8.08 -4.62
N ILE A 102 -19.08 -6.92 -5.23
CA ILE A 102 -18.59 -5.63 -4.73
C ILE A 102 -19.02 -5.34 -3.29
N ALA A 103 -20.24 -5.74 -2.89
CA ALA A 103 -20.75 -5.56 -1.54
C ALA A 103 -19.91 -6.33 -0.51
N THR A 104 -19.47 -7.54 -0.86
CA THR A 104 -18.61 -8.39 -0.02
C THR A 104 -17.22 -7.77 0.17
N VAL A 105 -16.63 -7.22 -0.91
CA VAL A 105 -15.35 -6.50 -0.83
C VAL A 105 -15.48 -5.26 0.05
N TRP A 106 -16.53 -4.45 -0.11
CA TRP A 106 -16.81 -3.30 0.75
C TRP A 106 -16.97 -3.68 2.23
N LYS A 107 -17.69 -4.77 2.51
CA LYS A 107 -17.88 -5.28 3.86
C LYS A 107 -16.55 -5.66 4.50
N ALA A 108 -15.64 -6.28 3.75
CA ALA A 108 -14.31 -6.64 4.25
C ALA A 108 -13.52 -5.41 4.72
N TYR A 109 -13.43 -4.37 3.87
CA TYR A 109 -12.71 -3.14 4.22
C TYR A 109 -13.33 -2.40 5.39
N ARG A 110 -14.67 -2.20 5.39
CA ARG A 110 -15.33 -1.52 6.52
C ARG A 110 -15.18 -2.30 7.83
N SER A 111 -15.28 -3.63 7.79
CA SER A 111 -15.16 -4.44 9.00
C SER A 111 -13.77 -4.36 9.63
N MET A 112 -12.73 -4.11 8.81
CA MET A 112 -11.36 -4.00 9.30
C MET A 112 -10.98 -2.56 9.66
N TYR A 113 -11.40 -1.56 8.88
CA TYR A 113 -10.83 -0.21 8.94
C TYR A 113 -11.80 0.90 9.37
N LYS A 114 -13.04 0.58 9.76
CA LYS A 114 -14.04 1.59 10.16
C LYS A 114 -13.56 2.54 11.27
N GLU A 115 -12.77 2.04 12.22
CA GLU A 115 -12.30 2.80 13.38
C GLU A 115 -10.78 3.07 13.34
N GLU A 116 -10.11 2.75 12.22
CA GLU A 116 -8.66 2.94 12.11
C GLU A 116 -8.33 4.40 11.78
N PRO A 117 -7.60 5.13 12.65
CA PRO A 117 -7.39 6.57 12.48
C PRO A 117 -6.49 6.90 11.29
N PHE A 118 -5.60 5.99 10.91
CA PHE A 118 -4.59 6.21 9.87
C PHE A 118 -4.86 5.46 8.56
N VAL A 119 -6.02 4.83 8.40
CA VAL A 119 -6.39 4.19 7.14
C VAL A 119 -7.56 4.94 6.52
N ARG A 120 -7.36 5.46 5.30
CA ARG A 120 -8.40 6.17 4.55
C ARG A 120 -8.84 5.32 3.37
N PHE A 121 -10.15 5.21 3.21
CA PHE A 121 -10.72 4.49 2.07
C PHE A 121 -11.01 5.46 0.91
N ILE A 122 -10.25 5.37 -0.18
CA ILE A 122 -10.29 6.28 -1.33
C ILE A 122 -10.90 5.57 -2.54
N MET A 123 -12.19 5.81 -2.77
CA MET A 123 -12.93 5.39 -3.95
C MET A 123 -13.99 6.45 -4.31
N ASP A 124 -13.53 7.58 -4.83
CA ASP A 124 -14.43 8.62 -5.29
C ASP A 124 -14.93 8.33 -6.71
N LYS A 125 -16.23 8.54 -6.94
CA LYS A 125 -16.83 8.44 -8.27
C LYS A 125 -16.52 9.67 -9.13
N LYS A 126 -16.24 10.80 -8.49
CA LYS A 126 -16.05 12.10 -9.12
C LYS A 126 -14.73 12.72 -8.63
N GLY A 127 -14.21 13.72 -9.33
CA GLY A 127 -12.94 14.36 -8.95
C GLY A 127 -11.68 13.73 -9.56
N LEU A 128 -10.54 14.36 -9.25
CA LEU A 128 -9.23 14.02 -9.82
C LEU A 128 -8.59 12.80 -9.14
N TYR A 129 -8.64 12.76 -7.81
CA TYR A 129 -8.04 11.71 -6.98
C TYR A 129 -9.06 10.62 -6.62
N LYS A 130 -9.48 9.85 -7.63
CA LYS A 130 -10.52 8.81 -7.46
C LYS A 130 -10.05 7.58 -6.68
N TYR A 131 -8.75 7.29 -6.75
CA TYR A 131 -8.10 6.14 -6.12
C TYR A 131 -6.89 6.62 -5.30
N PRO A 132 -6.32 5.77 -4.43
CA PRO A 132 -5.10 6.09 -3.69
C PRO A 132 -3.98 6.61 -4.62
N ASP A 133 -3.47 7.79 -4.29
CA ASP A 133 -2.36 8.44 -4.99
C ASP A 133 -1.32 8.86 -3.94
N PRO A 134 -0.06 8.41 -4.03
CA PRO A 134 0.97 8.77 -3.06
C PRO A 134 1.15 10.28 -2.93
N LYS A 135 0.91 11.06 -4.00
CA LYS A 135 1.09 12.51 -4.01
C LYS A 135 0.31 13.21 -2.89
N ILE A 136 -0.90 12.72 -2.58
CA ILE A 136 -1.78 13.29 -1.54
C ILE A 136 -1.68 12.55 -0.19
N ALA A 137 -0.70 11.65 -0.04
CA ALA A 137 -0.35 11.00 1.21
C ALA A 137 1.02 11.47 1.76
N ILE A 138 1.87 12.05 0.90
CA ILE A 138 3.21 12.55 1.26
C ILE A 138 3.13 13.52 2.44
N GLY A 139 4.04 13.33 3.40
CA GLY A 139 4.14 14.12 4.63
C GLY A 139 3.17 13.72 5.74
N SER A 140 2.27 12.77 5.50
CA SER A 140 1.28 12.31 6.49
C SER A 140 1.51 10.86 6.92
N ASN A 141 0.91 10.48 8.05
CA ASN A 141 0.91 9.10 8.54
C ASN A 141 -0.26 8.26 7.98
N PHE A 142 -1.01 8.76 7.00
CA PHE A 142 -2.13 8.04 6.41
C PHE A 142 -1.68 6.94 5.44
N ALA A 143 -2.43 5.85 5.43
CA ALA A 143 -2.43 4.84 4.38
C ALA A 143 -3.77 4.89 3.63
N ASP A 144 -3.68 5.23 2.36
CA ASP A 144 -4.84 5.28 1.48
C ASP A 144 -5.01 3.93 0.81
N VAL A 145 -6.20 3.37 0.92
CA VAL A 145 -6.55 2.08 0.31
C VAL A 145 -7.80 2.21 -0.53
N GLY A 146 -7.90 1.39 -1.57
CA GLY A 146 -9.06 1.37 -2.46
C GLY A 146 -9.03 0.13 -3.33
N PHE A 147 -10.09 -0.11 -4.07
CA PHE A 147 -10.15 -1.25 -4.98
C PHE A 147 -11.08 -1.00 -6.18
N GLU A 148 -10.99 -1.86 -7.17
CA GLU A 148 -11.99 -2.04 -8.22
C GLU A 148 -12.26 -3.52 -8.42
N VAL A 149 -13.50 -3.86 -8.79
CA VAL A 149 -13.89 -5.23 -9.11
C VAL A 149 -13.94 -5.38 -10.62
N ASP A 150 -13.17 -6.33 -11.15
CA ASP A 150 -13.11 -6.66 -12.57
C ASP A 150 -13.80 -8.01 -12.79
N PRO A 151 -15.12 -8.01 -13.08
CA PRO A 151 -15.87 -9.24 -13.30
C PRO A 151 -15.57 -9.89 -14.66
N TYR A 152 -14.95 -9.16 -15.58
CA TYR A 152 -14.57 -9.71 -16.89
C TYR A 152 -13.37 -10.64 -16.75
N PHE A 153 -12.39 -10.24 -15.92
CA PHE A 153 -11.17 -11.01 -15.68
C PHE A 153 -11.18 -11.80 -14.36
N ASN A 154 -12.32 -11.82 -13.64
CA ASN A 154 -12.48 -12.44 -12.31
C ASN A 154 -11.34 -12.09 -11.36
N ARG A 155 -11.18 -10.78 -11.10
CA ARG A 155 -10.18 -10.29 -10.14
C ARG A 155 -10.67 -9.07 -9.38
N ILE A 156 -10.00 -8.81 -8.27
CA ILE A 156 -10.09 -7.56 -7.52
C ILE A 156 -8.77 -6.82 -7.72
N VAL A 157 -8.83 -5.59 -8.23
CA VAL A 157 -7.66 -4.70 -8.32
C VAL A 157 -7.62 -3.87 -7.06
N VAL A 158 -6.54 -3.94 -6.32
CA VAL A 158 -6.39 -3.32 -5.00
C VAL A 158 -5.28 -2.28 -5.04
N PHE A 159 -5.55 -1.13 -4.47
CA PHE A 159 -4.64 0.01 -4.43
C PHE A 159 -4.22 0.30 -2.99
N GLY A 160 -2.95 0.61 -2.80
CA GLY A 160 -2.41 1.10 -1.54
C GLY A 160 -1.42 2.24 -1.78
N ALA A 161 -1.61 3.39 -1.14
CA ALA A 161 -0.71 4.53 -1.24
C ALA A 161 -0.30 5.05 0.15
N ILE A 162 0.99 5.33 0.32
CA ILE A 162 1.57 5.86 1.56
C ILE A 162 2.73 6.81 1.24
N ASP A 163 3.08 7.67 2.20
CA ASP A 163 4.46 8.18 2.31
C ASP A 163 5.37 7.06 2.82
N ASN A 164 6.41 6.72 2.06
CA ASN A 164 7.33 5.62 2.40
C ASN A 164 8.25 5.93 3.59
N LEU A 165 8.45 7.20 3.94
CA LEU A 165 9.29 7.62 5.06
C LEU A 165 8.47 7.94 6.32
N ILE A 166 7.19 8.27 6.17
CA ILE A 166 6.28 8.47 7.31
C ILE A 166 5.56 7.16 7.62
N LYS A 167 4.39 6.90 7.02
CA LYS A 167 3.63 5.68 7.29
C LYS A 167 4.37 4.40 6.89
N GLY A 168 5.30 4.47 5.95
CA GLY A 168 6.17 3.35 5.56
C GLY A 168 7.41 3.14 6.44
N ALA A 169 7.74 4.07 7.34
CA ALA A 169 8.92 3.97 8.20
C ALA A 169 8.75 4.73 9.53
N ALA A 170 9.22 5.98 9.63
CA ALA A 170 9.36 6.69 10.89
C ALA A 170 8.04 7.00 11.58
N GLY A 171 7.00 7.38 10.83
CA GLY A 171 5.67 7.62 11.36
C GLY A 171 5.05 6.37 11.96
N ASN A 172 5.23 5.21 11.30
CA ASN A 172 4.81 3.92 11.87
C ASN A 172 5.60 3.56 13.13
N GLY A 173 6.91 3.89 13.18
CA GLY A 173 7.72 3.73 14.38
C GLY A 173 7.23 4.57 15.56
N VAL A 174 6.89 5.84 15.32
CA VAL A 174 6.30 6.74 16.33
C VAL A 174 4.91 6.25 16.76
N GLN A 175 4.09 5.77 15.82
CA GLN A 175 2.76 5.21 16.13
C GLN A 175 2.88 4.01 17.08
N SER A 176 3.80 3.08 16.78
CA SER A 176 4.09 1.96 17.68
C SER A 176 4.63 2.41 19.04
N MET A 177 5.53 3.41 19.06
CA MET A 177 6.03 3.99 20.31
C MET A 177 4.90 4.58 21.15
N ASN A 178 3.98 5.35 20.56
CA ASN A 178 2.83 5.91 21.27
C ASN A 178 2.04 4.80 21.99
N LEU A 179 1.73 3.72 21.27
CA LEU A 179 1.03 2.56 21.83
C LEU A 179 1.83 1.88 22.95
N MET A 180 3.15 1.69 22.78
CA MET A 180 4.01 1.07 23.79
C MET A 180 4.11 1.87 25.10
N PHE A 181 4.05 3.20 25.02
CA PHE A 181 4.16 4.09 26.16
C PHE A 181 2.81 4.61 26.69
N GLY A 182 1.69 4.15 26.11
CA GLY A 182 0.34 4.52 26.55
C GLY A 182 -0.08 5.95 26.17
N PHE A 183 0.55 6.56 25.17
CA PHE A 183 0.09 7.81 24.58
C PHE A 183 -1.06 7.57 23.59
N ASP A 184 -1.77 8.63 23.21
CA ASP A 184 -2.74 8.56 22.10
C ASP A 184 -1.99 8.13 20.82
N GLU A 185 -2.53 7.15 20.10
CA GLU A 185 -1.92 6.61 18.89
C GLU A 185 -1.59 7.69 17.84
N LYS A 186 -2.39 8.76 17.79
CA LYS A 186 -2.26 9.85 16.82
C LYS A 186 -1.32 10.97 17.27
N GLU A 187 -0.80 10.91 18.49
CA GLU A 187 0.06 11.93 19.07
C GLU A 187 1.26 12.20 18.17
N GLY A 188 1.46 13.47 17.76
CA GLY A 188 2.52 13.86 16.82
C GLY A 188 2.36 13.40 15.36
N LEU A 189 1.27 12.73 15.01
CA LEU A 189 1.09 12.07 13.70
C LEU A 189 -0.16 12.54 12.93
N ASN A 190 -1.04 13.31 13.55
CA ASN A 190 -2.31 13.75 12.96
C ASN A 190 -2.19 14.96 12.00
N PHE A 191 -1.04 15.12 11.34
CA PHE A 191 -0.85 16.18 10.35
C PHE A 191 -1.41 15.75 8.98
N PRO A 192 -2.25 16.58 8.32
CA PRO A 192 -2.75 16.27 6.99
C PRO A 192 -1.63 16.34 5.95
N ALA A 193 -1.78 15.60 4.85
CA ALA A 193 -0.91 15.80 3.69
C ALA A 193 -1.15 17.19 3.07
N LEU A 194 -0.11 17.79 2.50
CA LEU A 194 -0.21 19.06 1.80
C LEU A 194 -0.76 18.87 0.39
N HIS A 195 -1.39 19.90 -0.18
CA HIS A 195 -1.82 19.94 -1.56
C HIS A 195 -1.91 21.40 -2.08
N PRO A 196 -1.31 21.74 -3.25
CA PRO A 196 -0.43 20.91 -4.06
C PRO A 196 0.96 20.71 -3.42
N VAL A 197 1.67 19.67 -3.89
CA VAL A 197 3.07 19.32 -3.54
C VAL A 197 3.87 19.10 -4.81
#